data_AF-A0A7W5DXQ1-F1
#
_entry.id   AF-A0A7W5DXQ1-F1
#
_cell.length_a   1.000
_cell.length_b   1.000
_cell.length_c   1.000
_cell.angle_alpha   90.00
_cell.angle_beta   90.00
_cell.angle_gamma   90.00
#
_symmetry.space_group_name_H-M   'P 1'
#
loop_
_entity.id
_entity.type
_entity.pdbx_description
1 polymer ?
#
loop_
_entity_poly.entity_id
_entity_poly.type
_entity_poly.pdbx_seq_one_letter_code
_entity_poly.pdbx_strand_id
1 'polypeptide(L)'
;MRPRDSVRGFWLMVGLWGLLDGAIVWPALIQDPMAPDELRWVLGINLFLQLVYLPTGIVLATRAKPLVKGFGWGVLVSAVLLGVIDAVFYWRLSN
;
A
#
# COMPACT_ATOMS: atom_id res chain seq x y z
N MET A 1 -1.32 4.94 -28.25
CA MET A 1 -0.79 4.54 -26.92
C MET A 1 -0.86 3.03 -26.81
N ARG A 2 0.18 2.32 -26.34
CA ARG A 2 0.14 0.85 -26.19
C ARG A 2 -0.33 0.50 -24.78
N PRO A 3 -1.51 -0.12 -24.60
CA PRO A 3 -2.06 -0.47 -23.27
C PRO A 3 -1.11 -1.31 -22.40
N ARG A 4 -0.23 -2.08 -23.05
CA ARG A 4 0.76 -2.95 -22.41
C ARG A 4 1.69 -2.24 -21.43
N ASP A 5 2.09 -1.00 -21.68
CA ASP A 5 3.09 -0.33 -20.83
C ASP A 5 2.51 0.16 -19.50
N SER A 6 1.23 0.54 -19.48
CA SER A 6 0.52 0.84 -18.23
C SER A 6 0.31 -0.41 -17.39
N VAL A 7 -0.06 -1.54 -18.02
CA VAL A 7 -0.20 -2.83 -17.34
C VAL A 7 1.15 -3.28 -16.75
N ARG A 8 2.25 -3.09 -17.48
CA ARG A 8 3.60 -3.37 -16.98
C ARG A 8 3.97 -2.49 -15.79
N GLY A 9 3.68 -1.19 -15.84
CA GLY A 9 3.95 -0.28 -14.73
C GLY A 9 3.16 -0.65 -13.47
N PHE A 10 1.90 -1.05 -13.64
CA PHE A 10 1.06 -1.55 -12.55
C PHE A 10 1.66 -2.79 -11.89
N TRP A 11 1.96 -3.84 -12.67
CA TRP A 11 2.52 -5.07 -12.12
C TRP A 11 3.93 -4.91 -11.56
N LEU A 12 4.74 -4.00 -12.13
CA LEU A 12 6.04 -3.65 -11.57
C LEU A 12 5.89 -3.06 -10.17
N MET A 13 4.96 -2.10 -10.00
CA MET A 13 4.67 -1.52 -8.70
C MET A 13 4.20 -2.59 -7.71
N VAL A 14 3.22 -3.42 -8.11
CA VAL A 14 2.66 -4.47 -7.25
C VAL A 14 3.75 -5.46 -6.83
N GLY A 15 4.61 -5.88 -7.76
CA GLY A 15 5.71 -6.78 -7.46
C GLY A 15 6.74 -6.17 -6.51
N LEU A 16 7.13 -4.91 -6.72
CA LEU A 16 8.08 -4.21 -5.85
C LEU A 16 7.52 -4.04 -4.44
N TRP A 17 6.26 -3.61 -4.33
CA TRP A 17 5.60 -3.45 -3.04
C TRP A 17 5.40 -4.79 -2.35
N GLY A 18 4.94 -5.83 -3.04
CA GLY A 18 4.80 -7.16 -2.46
C GLY A 18 6.12 -7.73 -1.91
N LEU A 19 7.26 -7.39 -2.52
CA LEU A 19 8.58 -7.74 -1.98
C LEU A 19 8.92 -6.96 -0.70
N LEU A 20 8.63 -5.65 -0.67
CA LEU A 20 8.84 -4.82 0.52
C LEU A 20 7.93 -5.26 1.67
N ASP A 21 6.63 -5.46 1.41
CA ASP A 21 5.66 -6.00 2.36
C ASP A 21 6.11 -7.36 2.89
N GLY A 22 6.54 -8.25 1.99
CA GLY A 22 7.07 -9.55 2.37
C GLY A 22 8.26 -9.43 3.33
N ALA A 23 9.19 -8.51 3.06
CA ALA A 23 10.33 -8.27 3.94
C ALA A 23 9.93 -7.66 5.29
N ILE A 24 8.91 -6.79 5.33
CA ILE A 24 8.40 -6.16 6.56
C ILE A 24 7.63 -7.16 7.42
N VAL A 25 6.82 -8.02 6.80
CA VAL A 25 5.99 -9.02 7.50
C VAL A 25 6.81 -10.24 7.90
N TRP A 26 7.91 -10.54 7.22
CA TRP A 26 8.72 -11.73 7.49
C TRP A 26 9.09 -11.93 8.97
N PRO A 27 9.59 -10.91 9.71
CA PRO A 27 9.86 -11.05 11.14
C PRO A 27 8.60 -11.39 11.96
N ALA A 28 7.44 -10.86 11.58
CA ALA A 28 6.18 -11.11 12.28
C ALA A 28 5.69 -12.57 12.14
N LEU A 29 6.23 -13.34 11.20
CA LEU A 29 5.92 -14.77 11.05
C LEU A 29 6.68 -15.68 12.02
N ILE A 30 7.77 -15.17 12.62
CA ILE A 30 8.68 -15.95 13.49
C ILE A 30 8.79 -15.39 14.91
N GLN A 31 8.19 -14.24 15.17
CA GLN A 31 8.16 -13.59 16.48
C GLN A 31 6.85 -13.90 17.21
N ASP A 32 6.84 -13.65 18.52
CA ASP A 32 5.61 -13.75 19.30
C ASP A 32 4.54 -12.78 18.77
N PRO A 33 3.25 -13.11 18.89
CA PRO A 33 2.17 -12.26 18.43
C PRO A 33 2.26 -10.86 19.06
N MET A 34 2.19 -9.85 18.22
CA MET A 34 2.21 -8.45 18.63
C MET A 34 1.04 -8.14 19.58
N ALA A 35 1.31 -7.36 20.63
CA ALA A 35 0.26 -6.96 21.56
C ALA A 35 -0.78 -6.04 20.86
N PRO A 36 -2.05 -6.04 21.29
CA PRO A 36 -3.10 -5.26 20.62
C PRO A 36 -2.82 -3.75 20.53
N ASP A 37 -2.14 -3.18 21.52
CA ASP A 37 -1.75 -1.77 21.58
C ASP A 37 -0.60 -1.44 20.61
N GLU A 38 0.40 -2.31 20.51
CA GLU A 38 1.48 -2.21 19.53
C GLU A 38 0.93 -2.30 18.10
N LEU A 39 0.03 -3.26 17.85
CA LEU A 39 -0.62 -3.42 16.55
C LEU A 39 -1.46 -2.19 16.19
N ARG A 40 -2.19 -1.61 17.15
CA ARG A 40 -2.95 -0.37 16.92
C ARG A 40 -2.03 0.79 16.52
N TRP A 41 -0.84 0.87 17.11
CA TRP A 41 0.13 1.90 16.76
C TRP A 41 0.66 1.73 15.33
N VAL A 42 1.03 0.49 14.95
CA VAL A 42 1.46 0.16 13.58
C VAL A 42 0.38 0.47 12.54
N LEU A 43 -0.87 0.08 12.80
CA LEU A 43 -2.01 0.38 11.94
C LEU A 43 -2.25 1.90 11.81
N GLY A 44 -2.11 2.64 12.90
CA GLY A 44 -2.22 4.10 12.89
C GLY A 44 -1.16 4.77 12.00
N ILE A 45 0.07 4.28 12.04
CA ILE A 45 1.14 4.75 11.14
C ILE A 45 0.81 4.42 9.69
N ASN A 46 0.35 3.19 9.42
CA ASN A 46 0.04 2.79 8.05
C ASN A 46 -1.10 3.65 7.47
N LEU A 47 -2.15 3.91 8.26
CA LEU A 47 -3.22 4.85 7.92
C LEU A 47 -2.70 6.26 7.65
N PHE A 48 -1.77 6.76 8.46
CA PHE A 48 -1.14 8.06 8.23
C PHE A 48 -0.35 8.09 6.92
N LEU A 49 0.38 7.02 6.59
CA LEU A 49 1.13 6.92 5.33
C LEU A 49 0.20 6.97 4.10
N GLN A 50 -1.06 6.55 4.21
CA GLN A 50 -2.03 6.69 3.12
C GLN A 50 -2.29 8.15 2.73
N LEU A 51 -2.10 9.11 3.65
CA LEU A 51 -2.16 10.54 3.34
C LEU A 51 -1.05 10.98 2.37
N VAL A 52 0.04 10.22 2.28
CA VAL A 52 1.13 10.44 1.33
C VAL A 52 0.94 9.59 0.07
N TYR A 53 0.56 8.32 0.22
CA TYR A 53 0.42 7.41 -0.91
C TYR A 53 -0.74 7.77 -1.83
N LEU A 54 -1.90 8.20 -1.31
CA LEU A 54 -3.04 8.57 -2.14
C LEU A 54 -2.72 9.77 -3.06
N PRO A 55 -2.23 10.93 -2.57
CA PRO A 55 -1.83 12.02 -3.45
C PRO A 55 -0.73 11.63 -4.44
N THR A 56 0.26 10.86 -3.98
CA THR A 56 1.35 10.38 -4.85
C THR A 56 0.80 9.52 -5.99
N GLY A 57 -0.10 8.59 -5.68
CA GLY A 57 -0.78 7.75 -6.65
C GLY A 57 -1.57 8.56 -7.68
N ILE A 58 -2.33 9.58 -7.24
CA ILE A 58 -3.08 10.49 -8.12
C ILE A 58 -2.12 11.24 -9.05
N VAL A 59 -1.05 11.83 -8.50
CA VAL A 59 -0.06 12.58 -9.27
C VAL A 59 0.63 11.70 -10.31
N LEU A 60 0.91 10.44 -9.99
CA LEU A 60 1.52 9.49 -10.93
C LEU A 60 0.52 9.01 -11.99
N ALA A 61 -0.73 8.71 -11.61
CA ALA A 61 -1.79 8.23 -12.50
C ALA A 61 -2.24 9.30 -13.53
N THR A 62 -1.97 10.57 -13.27
CA THR A 62 -2.24 11.70 -14.18
C THR A 62 -1.09 11.99 -15.16
N ARG A 63 0.07 11.33 -15.02
CA ARG A 63 1.21 11.56 -15.93
C ARG A 63 0.95 10.98 -17.32
N ALA A 64 1.47 11.66 -18.34
CA ALA A 64 1.38 11.25 -19.73
C ALA A 64 2.20 9.98 -20.06
N LYS A 65 3.29 9.72 -19.31
CA LYS A 65 4.15 8.54 -19.50
C LYS A 65 3.41 7.26 -19.05
N PRO A 66 3.15 6.28 -19.94
CA PRO A 66 2.32 5.11 -19.62
C PRO A 66 2.83 4.27 -18.45
N LEU A 67 4.15 4.06 -18.35
CA LEU A 67 4.75 3.31 -17.25
C LEU A 67 4.48 3.97 -15.90
N VAL A 68 4.69 5.29 -15.82
CA VAL A 68 4.46 6.10 -14.60
C VAL A 68 2.98 6.10 -14.23
N LYS A 69 2.11 6.22 -15.24
CA LYS A 69 0.65 6.13 -15.06
C LYS A 69 0.22 4.78 -14.49
N GLY A 70 0.73 3.68 -15.05
CA GLY A 70 0.48 2.33 -14.56
C GLY A 70 0.94 2.13 -13.12
N PHE A 71 2.14 2.62 -12.81
CA PHE A 71 2.70 2.62 -11.45
C PHE A 71 1.80 3.38 -10.48
N GLY A 72 1.32 4.57 -10.87
CA GLY A 72 0.40 5.38 -10.09
C GLY A 72 -0.93 4.69 -9.79
N TRP A 73 -1.50 3.98 -10.77
CA TRP A 73 -2.69 3.15 -10.54
C TRP A 73 -2.44 2.02 -9.54
N GLY A 74 -1.26 1.40 -9.58
CA GLY A 74 -0.88 0.40 -8.59
C GLY A 74 -0.82 0.98 -7.18
N VAL A 75 -0.19 2.16 -7.02
CA VAL A 75 -0.16 2.88 -5.74
C VAL A 75 -1.56 3.21 -5.25
N LEU A 76 -2.46 3.65 -6.12
CA LEU A 76 -3.84 3.98 -5.71
C LEU A 76 -4.61 2.75 -5.25
N VAL A 77 -4.59 1.67 -6.02
CA VAL A 77 -5.33 0.44 -5.69
C VAL A 77 -4.82 -0.14 -4.37
N SER A 78 -3.50 -0.23 -4.20
CA SER A 78 -2.89 -0.70 -2.95
C SER A 78 -3.22 0.21 -1.77
N ALA A 79 -3.03 1.52 -1.89
CA ALA A 79 -3.29 2.49 -0.82
C ALA A 79 -4.75 2.48 -0.35
N VAL A 80 -5.70 2.38 -1.28
CA VAL A 80 -7.13 2.29 -0.93
C VAL A 80 -7.44 0.99 -0.22
N LEU A 81 -6.99 -0.16 -0.75
CA LEU A 81 -7.28 -1.46 -0.15
C LEU A 81 -6.65 -1.63 1.22
N LEU A 82 -5.35 -1.30 1.35
CA LEU A 82 -4.63 -1.33 2.63
C LEU A 82 -5.25 -0.35 3.62
N GLY A 83 -5.52 0.89 3.19
CA GLY A 83 -6.15 1.89 4.07
C GLY A 83 -7.51 1.45 4.60
N VAL A 84 -8.34 0.76 3.79
CA VAL A 84 -9.62 0.21 4.27
C VAL A 84 -9.40 -0.91 5.29
N ILE A 85 -8.48 -1.84 5.00
CA ILE A 85 -8.16 -2.93 5.92
C ILE A 85 -7.66 -2.34 7.26
N ASP A 86 -6.67 -1.46 7.20
CA ASP A 86 -6.07 -0.85 8.38
C ASP A 86 -7.10 -0.06 9.19
N ALA A 87 -7.99 0.69 8.53
CA ALA A 87 -9.05 1.45 9.20
C ALA A 87 -10.03 0.52 9.94
N VAL A 88 -10.44 -0.59 9.30
CA VAL A 88 -11.35 -1.56 9.91
C VAL A 88 -10.71 -2.21 11.15
N PHE A 89 -9.44 -2.64 11.05
CA PHE A 89 -8.75 -3.25 12.19
C PHE A 89 -8.42 -2.23 13.29
N TYR A 90 -8.01 -1.02 12.94
CA TYR A 90 -7.76 0.05 13.89
C TYR A 90 -9.02 0.41 14.68
N TRP A 91 -10.17 0.51 13.99
CA TRP A 91 -11.46 0.76 14.63
C TRP A 91 -11.86 -0.36 15.58
N ARG A 92 -11.66 -1.63 15.18
CA ARG A 92 -11.94 -2.79 16.04
C ARG A 92 -11.06 -2.86 17.28
N LEU A 93 -9.81 -2.39 17.21
CA LEU A 93 -8.88 -2.35 18.34
C LEU A 93 -9.07 -1.10 19.23
N SER A 94 -9.94 -0.18 18.81
CA SER A 94 -10.22 1.06 19.55
C SER A 94 -11.53 1.01 20.34
N ASN A 95 -12.35 -0.03 20.14
CA ASN A 95 -13.60 -0.30 20.86
C ASN A 95 -13.46 -1.59 21.67
#